data_AF-A0A076N3N4-F1
#
_entry.id   AF-A0A076N3N4-F1
#
_cell.length_a   1.000
_cell.length_b   1.000
_cell.length_c   1.000
_cell.angle_alpha   90.00
_cell.angle_beta   90.00
_cell.angle_gamma   90.00
#
_symmetry.space_group_name_H-M   'P 1'
#
loop_
_entity.id
_entity.type
_entity.pdbx_description
1 polymer ?
#
loop_
_entity_poly.entity_id
_entity_poly.type
_entity_poly.pdbx_seq_one_letter_code
_entity_poly.pdbx_strand_id
1 'polypeptide(L)'
;MPRTFIGFRGAGFWAPDAHTETWMYLVCAEIDRMAEPPGWLLEAREWWFVLATVRINGVMDPSYHTHLGEDEARIGLVQEIHERVLRRFESFGEKMPRLSVPDGVWAFDGSVDTELFAETFASFAGVLRGEGEDLLGGRPVT
;
A
#
# COMPACT_ATOMS: atom_id res chain seq x y z
N MET A 1 3.45 17.61 -4.52
CA MET A 1 3.54 16.32 -5.23
C MET A 1 2.17 15.92 -5.71
N PRO A 2 2.06 15.24 -6.86
CA PRO A 2 0.85 14.53 -7.26
C PRO A 2 0.36 13.62 -6.13
N ARG A 3 -0.96 13.49 -6.02
CA ARG A 3 -1.62 12.66 -5.03
C ARG A 3 -2.72 11.85 -5.72
N THR A 4 -2.92 10.63 -5.27
CA THR A 4 -4.00 9.75 -5.71
C THR A 4 -4.94 9.48 -4.54
N PHE A 5 -6.22 9.24 -4.84
CA PHE A 5 -7.17 8.78 -3.84
C PHE A 5 -7.14 7.26 -3.78
N ILE A 6 -6.92 6.70 -2.59
CA ILE A 6 -6.93 5.27 -2.33
C ILE A 6 -8.23 4.95 -1.60
N GLY A 7 -9.07 4.10 -2.19
CA GLY A 7 -10.40 3.79 -1.66
C GLY A 7 -10.67 2.29 -1.55
N PHE A 8 -11.42 1.91 -0.52
CA PHE A 8 -12.03 0.59 -0.38
C PHE A 8 -13.29 0.64 0.48
N ARG A 9 -14.36 -0.01 0.00
CA ARG A 9 -15.65 -0.20 0.71
C ARG A 9 -16.23 1.10 1.33
N GLY A 10 -16.17 2.20 0.58
CA GLY A 10 -16.72 3.48 1.03
C GLY A 10 -15.77 4.35 1.86
N ALA A 11 -14.66 3.79 2.32
CA ALA A 11 -13.59 4.52 3.00
C ALA A 11 -12.44 4.84 2.04
N GLY A 12 -11.68 5.88 2.32
CA GLY A 12 -10.44 6.15 1.60
C GLY A 12 -9.62 7.30 2.16
N PHE A 13 -8.52 7.61 1.48
CA PHE A 13 -7.61 8.69 1.86
C PHE A 13 -6.79 9.16 0.66
N TRP A 14 -6.24 10.38 0.76
CA TRP A 14 -5.32 10.91 -0.24
C TRP A 14 -3.87 10.55 0.10
N ALA A 15 -3.18 9.89 -0.83
CA ALA A 15 -1.78 9.52 -0.68
C ALA A 15 -0.91 10.26 -1.70
N PRO A 16 0.28 10.76 -1.32
CA PRO A 16 1.29 11.12 -2.30
C PRO A 16 1.62 9.93 -3.20
N ASP A 17 1.82 10.19 -4.48
CA ASP A 17 2.07 9.15 -5.47
C ASP A 17 3.32 8.32 -5.11
N ALA A 18 4.41 8.98 -4.73
CA ALA A 18 5.63 8.31 -4.27
C ALA A 18 5.39 7.40 -3.05
N HIS A 19 4.47 7.76 -2.14
CA HIS A 19 4.15 6.92 -1.00
C HIS A 19 3.36 5.68 -1.44
N THR A 20 2.45 5.85 -2.41
CA THR A 20 1.68 4.75 -3.00
C THR A 20 2.59 3.76 -3.70
N GLU A 21 3.50 4.23 -4.56
CA GLU A 21 4.49 3.40 -5.25
C GLU A 21 5.32 2.59 -4.26
N THR A 22 5.83 3.27 -3.22
CA THR A 22 6.62 2.66 -2.16
C THR A 22 5.83 1.60 -1.42
N TRP A 23 4.60 1.91 -1.01
CA TRP A 23 3.76 1.00 -0.27
C TRP A 23 3.46 -0.27 -1.09
N MET A 24 3.07 -0.11 -2.36
CA MET A 24 2.80 -1.23 -3.25
C MET A 24 4.04 -2.11 -3.44
N TYR A 25 5.24 -1.52 -3.55
CA TYR A 25 6.48 -2.28 -3.61
C TYR A 25 6.70 -3.13 -2.34
N LEU A 26 6.52 -2.54 -1.16
CA LEU A 26 6.71 -3.23 0.11
C LEU A 26 5.71 -4.37 0.31
N VAL A 27 4.45 -4.17 -0.10
CA VAL A 27 3.42 -5.22 -0.12
C VAL A 27 3.81 -6.35 -1.06
N CYS A 28 4.23 -6.05 -2.29
CA CYS A 28 4.71 -7.08 -3.22
C CYS A 28 5.88 -7.87 -2.64
N ALA A 29 6.85 -7.18 -2.04
CA ALA A 29 8.00 -7.82 -1.43
C ALA A 29 7.63 -8.72 -0.24
N GLU A 30 6.53 -8.44 0.45
CA GLU A 30 6.03 -9.31 1.52
C GLU A 30 5.29 -10.53 0.98
N ILE A 31 4.52 -10.37 -0.10
CA ILE A 31 3.89 -11.49 -0.81
C ILE A 31 4.94 -12.45 -1.37
N ASP A 32 6.02 -11.91 -1.95
CA ASP A 32 7.13 -12.70 -2.49
C ASP A 32 7.87 -13.54 -1.43
N ARG A 33 7.69 -13.25 -0.13
CA ARG A 33 8.24 -14.03 0.98
C ARG A 33 7.32 -15.15 1.44
N MET A 34 6.08 -15.19 0.99
CA MET A 34 5.16 -16.26 1.33
C MET A 34 5.61 -17.55 0.64
N ALA A 35 5.61 -18.66 1.37
CA ALA A 35 6.03 -19.95 0.82
C ALA A 35 5.09 -20.42 -0.30
N GLU A 36 3.78 -20.24 -0.13
CA GLU A 36 2.75 -20.69 -1.06
C GLU A 36 1.60 -19.65 -1.12
N PRO A 37 1.79 -18.50 -1.80
CA PRO A 37 0.73 -17.52 -1.98
C PRO A 37 -0.39 -18.08 -2.89
N PRO A 38 -1.68 -17.85 -2.56
CA PRO A 38 -2.78 -18.31 -3.41
C PRO A 38 -2.75 -17.60 -4.77
N GLY A 39 -3.22 -18.28 -5.83
CA GLY A 39 -3.12 -17.78 -7.21
C GLY A 39 -3.72 -16.38 -7.43
N TRP A 40 -4.87 -16.09 -6.82
CA TRP A 40 -5.49 -14.76 -6.91
C TRP A 40 -4.61 -13.65 -6.31
N LEU A 41 -3.80 -13.96 -5.29
CA LEU A 41 -2.91 -12.99 -4.65
C LEU A 41 -1.70 -12.73 -5.53
N LEU A 42 -1.24 -13.72 -6.30
CA LEU A 42 -0.19 -13.52 -7.30
C LEU A 42 -0.67 -12.57 -8.42
N GLU A 43 -1.90 -12.72 -8.90
CA GLU A 43 -2.50 -11.81 -9.89
C GLU A 43 -2.60 -10.38 -9.34
N ALA A 44 -3.05 -10.22 -8.09
CA ALA A 44 -3.09 -8.91 -7.42
C ALA A 44 -1.70 -8.30 -7.25
N ARG A 45 -0.71 -9.12 -6.87
CA ARG A 45 0.70 -8.72 -6.73
C ARG A 45 1.30 -8.25 -8.05
N GLU A 46 0.95 -8.86 -9.18
CA GLU A 46 1.39 -8.37 -10.50
C GLU A 46 0.87 -6.95 -10.78
N TRP A 47 -0.40 -6.69 -10.51
CA TRP A 47 -0.99 -5.36 -10.65
C TRP A 47 -0.33 -4.33 -9.73
N TRP A 48 -0.17 -4.66 -8.44
CA TRP A 48 0.46 -3.76 -7.47
C TRP A 48 1.92 -3.48 -7.81
N PHE A 49 2.62 -4.44 -8.40
CA PHE A 49 3.99 -4.21 -8.86
C PHE A 49 4.08 -3.26 -10.06
N VAL A 50 3.07 -3.23 -10.93
CA VAL A 50 2.96 -2.19 -11.96
C VAL A 50 2.83 -0.82 -11.30
N LEU A 51 1.93 -0.66 -10.32
CA LEU A 51 1.79 0.61 -9.60
C LEU A 51 3.09 1.03 -8.90
N ALA A 52 3.85 0.08 -8.37
CA ALA A 52 5.14 0.33 -7.74
C ALA A 52 6.24 0.84 -8.70
N THR A 53 6.05 0.70 -10.02
CA THR A 53 7.11 0.96 -11.03
C THR A 53 6.72 2.02 -12.06
N VAL A 54 5.44 2.33 -12.22
CA VAL A 54 4.92 3.05 -13.39
C VAL A 54 5.13 4.57 -13.34
N ARG A 55 5.43 5.16 -12.17
CA ARG A 55 5.67 6.61 -11.98
C ARG A 55 4.60 7.52 -12.59
N ILE A 56 3.33 7.11 -12.48
CA ILE A 56 2.18 7.84 -13.04
C ILE A 56 1.71 8.91 -12.05
N ASN A 57 1.64 10.15 -12.52
CA ASN A 57 1.20 11.31 -11.76
C ASN A 57 -0.35 11.40 -11.66
N GLY A 58 -0.94 10.79 -10.63
CA GLY A 58 -2.31 11.09 -10.18
C GLY A 58 -3.42 10.15 -10.65
N VAL A 59 -3.10 8.93 -11.09
CA VAL A 59 -4.10 7.92 -11.49
C VAL A 59 -3.70 6.52 -11.00
N MET A 60 -3.20 6.43 -9.76
CA MET A 60 -2.84 5.15 -9.17
C MET A 60 -4.00 4.59 -8.36
N ASP A 61 -4.53 3.45 -8.79
CA ASP A 61 -5.57 2.71 -8.10
C ASP A 61 -5.07 1.29 -7.79
N PRO A 62 -4.94 0.91 -6.50
CA PRO A 62 -4.62 -0.47 -6.10
C PRO A 62 -5.69 -1.48 -6.53
N SER A 63 -6.87 -1.01 -6.96
CA SER A 63 -8.00 -1.80 -7.44
C SER A 63 -8.40 -2.88 -6.44
N TYR A 64 -8.40 -2.54 -5.15
CA TYR A 64 -8.79 -3.46 -4.06
C TYR A 64 -10.18 -4.06 -4.31
N HIS A 65 -11.13 -3.27 -4.83
CA HIS A 65 -12.44 -3.76 -5.21
C HIS A 65 -12.41 -4.86 -6.27
N THR A 66 -11.50 -4.77 -7.24
CA THR A 66 -11.36 -5.77 -8.30
C THR A 66 -10.72 -7.06 -7.79
N HIS A 67 -9.66 -6.95 -6.98
CA HIS A 67 -8.90 -8.14 -6.53
C HIS A 67 -9.51 -8.83 -5.30
N LEU A 68 -10.07 -8.06 -4.36
CA LEU A 68 -10.61 -8.56 -3.11
C LEU A 68 -12.13 -8.77 -3.17
N GLY A 69 -12.84 -7.90 -3.89
CA GLY A 69 -14.30 -7.92 -3.97
C GLY A 69 -14.94 -7.80 -2.58
N GLU A 70 -15.89 -8.70 -2.29
CA GLU A 70 -16.56 -8.85 -0.99
C GLU A 70 -16.09 -10.11 -0.24
N ASP A 71 -15.01 -10.76 -0.68
CA ASP A 71 -14.50 -11.99 -0.07
C ASP A 71 -13.72 -11.65 1.21
N GLU A 72 -14.36 -11.81 2.36
CA GLU A 72 -13.79 -11.50 3.68
C GLU A 72 -12.49 -12.27 3.97
N ALA A 73 -12.29 -13.47 3.39
CA ALA A 73 -11.04 -14.20 3.56
C ALA A 73 -9.89 -13.55 2.77
N ARG A 74 -10.16 -13.03 1.56
CA ARG A 74 -9.16 -12.26 0.79
C ARG A 74 -8.82 -10.96 1.47
N ILE A 75 -9.85 -10.24 1.95
CA ILE A 75 -9.70 -8.97 2.67
C ILE A 75 -8.83 -9.19 3.92
N GLY A 76 -9.17 -10.19 4.74
CA GLY A 76 -8.40 -10.53 5.93
C GLY A 76 -6.94 -10.84 5.63
N LEU A 77 -6.65 -11.63 4.58
CA LEU A 77 -5.27 -11.94 4.19
C LEU A 77 -4.48 -10.69 3.77
N VAL A 78 -5.08 -9.81 2.96
CA VAL A 78 -4.39 -8.59 2.50
C VAL A 78 -4.21 -7.60 3.65
N GLN A 79 -5.18 -7.52 4.57
CA GLN A 79 -5.03 -6.74 5.79
C GLN A 79 -3.84 -7.26 6.62
N GLU A 80 -3.72 -8.57 6.84
CA GLU A 80 -2.57 -9.15 7.55
C GLU A 80 -1.24 -8.81 6.88
N ILE A 81 -1.18 -8.85 5.55
CA ILE A 81 0.02 -8.49 4.78
C ILE A 81 0.36 -7.02 4.99
N HIS A 82 -0.63 -6.11 4.87
CA HIS A 82 -0.44 -4.68 5.09
C HIS A 82 0.06 -4.38 6.51
N GLU A 83 -0.50 -5.04 7.52
CA GLU A 83 -0.06 -4.88 8.90
C GLU A 83 1.36 -5.42 9.13
N ARG A 84 1.76 -6.53 8.49
CA ARG A 84 3.14 -7.04 8.56
C ARG A 84 4.11 -6.07 7.91
N VAL A 85 3.73 -5.49 6.77
CA VAL A 85 4.51 -4.43 6.11
C VAL A 85 4.65 -3.22 7.00
N LEU A 86 3.56 -2.75 7.62
CA LEU A 86 3.58 -1.61 8.54
C LEU A 86 4.52 -1.85 9.73
N ARG A 87 4.38 -2.99 10.42
CA ARG A 87 5.25 -3.34 11.55
C ARG A 87 6.72 -3.42 11.15
N ARG A 88 7.00 -3.97 9.97
CA ARG A 88 8.36 -4.03 9.42
C ARG A 88 8.89 -2.63 9.12
N PHE A 89 8.07 -1.76 8.54
CA PHE A 89 8.42 -0.38 8.27
C PHE A 89 8.75 0.38 9.56
N GLU A 90 7.91 0.25 10.59
CA GLU A 90 8.13 0.84 11.91
C GLU A 90 9.42 0.35 12.57
N SER A 91 9.85 -0.89 12.28
CA SER A 91 11.11 -1.45 12.80
C SER A 91 12.38 -0.83 12.23
N PHE A 92 12.30 -0.04 11.15
CA PHE A 92 13.46 0.57 10.50
C PHE A 92 14.12 1.68 11.34
N GLY A 93 13.40 2.22 12.34
CA GLY A 93 13.87 3.33 13.15
C GLY A 93 13.70 4.67 12.45
N GLU A 94 14.56 5.64 12.74
CA GLU A 94 14.44 7.02 12.25
C GLU A 94 14.52 7.14 10.73
N LYS A 95 15.38 6.34 10.10
CA LYS A 95 15.66 6.39 8.67
C LYS A 95 15.28 5.08 7.99
N MET A 96 14.70 5.19 6.81
CA MET A 96 14.49 4.02 5.95
C MET A 96 15.84 3.41 5.55
N PRO A 97 16.00 2.07 5.62
CA PRO A 97 17.22 1.42 5.23
C PRO A 97 17.43 1.57 3.72
N ARG A 98 18.69 1.45 3.29
CA ARG A 98 18.98 1.28 1.87
C ARG A 98 18.32 0.00 1.38
N LEU A 99 17.46 0.11 0.39
CA LEU A 99 16.82 -1.03 -0.26
C LEU A 99 17.35 -1.18 -1.68
N SER A 100 17.86 -2.36 -2.01
CA SER A 100 18.07 -2.74 -3.40
C SER A 100 16.70 -2.99 -4.01
N VAL A 101 16.32 -2.17 -4.99
CA VAL A 101 15.04 -2.26 -5.67
C VAL A 101 15.25 -2.41 -7.17
N PRO A 102 14.32 -3.04 -7.91
CA PRO A 102 14.37 -3.09 -9.37
C PRO A 102 14.29 -1.70 -10.01
N ASP A 103 14.68 -1.60 -11.27
CA ASP A 103 14.50 -0.39 -12.08
C ASP A 103 13.03 0.06 -12.09
N GLY A 104 12.80 1.38 -12.01
CA GLY A 104 11.46 1.98 -11.95
C GLY A 104 10.96 2.23 -10.53
N VAL A 105 11.32 1.37 -9.56
CA VAL A 105 10.98 1.57 -8.15
C VAL A 105 11.82 2.71 -7.56
N TRP A 106 11.23 3.48 -6.65
CA TRP A 106 11.97 4.52 -5.94
C TRP A 106 13.00 3.90 -4.99
N ALA A 107 14.29 4.16 -5.24
CA ALA A 107 15.36 3.62 -4.43
C ALA A 107 15.51 4.43 -3.14
N PHE A 108 15.52 3.72 -2.01
CA PHE A 108 15.89 4.31 -0.72
C PHE A 108 17.39 4.19 -0.56
N ASP A 109 18.07 5.31 -0.39
CA ASP A 109 19.52 5.36 -0.24
C ASP A 109 19.99 5.40 1.22
N GLY A 110 19.05 5.44 2.16
CA GLY A 110 19.31 5.60 3.60
C GLY A 110 19.07 7.00 4.15
N SER A 111 18.75 7.99 3.29
CA SER A 111 18.61 9.39 3.72
C SER A 111 17.21 9.80 4.17
N VAL A 112 16.20 8.98 3.85
CA VAL A 112 14.79 9.30 3.97
C VAL A 112 14.26 9.00 5.37
N ASP A 113 13.61 9.98 6.00
CA ASP A 113 13.00 9.80 7.32
C ASP A 113 11.74 8.93 7.26
N THR A 114 11.66 7.95 8.16
CA THR A 114 10.51 7.05 8.31
C THR A 114 9.23 7.83 8.66
N GLU A 115 9.35 8.93 9.41
CA GLU A 115 8.20 9.77 9.80
C GLU A 115 7.46 10.36 8.60
N LEU A 116 8.14 10.57 7.46
CA LEU A 116 7.54 11.14 6.25
C LEU A 116 6.45 10.24 5.67
N PHE A 117 6.51 8.93 5.92
CA PHE A 117 5.57 7.95 5.37
C PHE A 117 4.61 7.40 6.42
N ALA A 118 4.93 7.56 7.71
CA ALA A 118 4.24 6.86 8.81
C ALA A 118 2.72 7.03 8.77
N GLU A 119 2.23 8.26 8.65
CA GLU A 119 0.79 8.54 8.59
C GLU A 119 0.14 7.90 7.35
N THR A 120 0.73 8.09 6.16
CA THR A 120 0.20 7.52 4.91
C THR A 120 0.18 5.99 4.95
N PHE A 121 1.23 5.36 5.48
CA PHE A 121 1.36 3.90 5.56
C PHE A 121 0.38 3.31 6.56
N ALA A 122 0.12 3.99 7.68
CA ALA A 122 -0.97 3.63 8.58
C ALA A 122 -2.34 3.68 7.87
N SER A 123 -2.60 4.69 7.04
CA SER A 123 -3.84 4.80 6.27
C SER A 123 -4.05 3.65 5.27
N PHE A 124 -2.98 3.14 4.63
CA PHE A 124 -3.08 1.96 3.77
C PHE A 124 -3.53 0.70 4.51
N ALA A 125 -3.15 0.53 5.78
CA ALA A 125 -3.66 -0.56 6.62
C ALA A 125 -5.06 -0.26 7.17
N GLY A 126 -5.37 1.02 7.42
CA GLY A 126 -6.69 1.47 7.87
C GLY A 126 -7.80 1.29 6.84
N VAL A 127 -7.55 1.61 5.56
CA VAL A 127 -8.59 1.58 4.53
C VAL A 127 -9.19 0.19 4.32
N LEU A 128 -8.41 -0.87 4.49
CA LEU A 128 -8.90 -2.26 4.41
C LEU A 128 -9.80 -2.65 5.60
N ARG A 129 -9.65 -1.95 6.73
CA ARG A 129 -10.53 -2.04 7.91
C ARG A 129 -11.77 -1.15 7.82
N GLY A 130 -11.91 -0.38 6.72
CA GLY A 130 -12.97 0.60 6.55
C GLY A 130 -12.69 1.95 7.21
N GLU A 131 -11.45 2.22 7.62
CA GLU A 131 -11.06 3.50 8.22
C GLU A 131 -10.66 4.51 7.14
N GLY A 132 -11.08 5.77 7.31
CA GLY A 132 -10.71 6.86 6.40
C GLY A 132 -11.81 7.91 6.24
N GLU A 133 -11.70 8.70 5.20
CA GLU A 133 -12.72 9.65 4.75
C GLU A 133 -13.84 8.90 4.01
N ASP A 134 -15.09 9.27 4.27
CA ASP A 134 -16.24 8.81 3.49
C ASP A 134 -16.20 9.40 2.07
N LEU A 135 -16.20 8.52 1.07
CA LEU A 135 -16.27 8.84 -0.36
C LEU A 135 -17.45 9.74 -0.74
N LEU A 136 -18.53 9.74 0.05
CA LEU A 136 -19.76 10.50 -0.22
C LEU A 136 -19.91 11.79 0.59
N GLY A 137 -18.95 12.14 1.46
CA GLY A 137 -19.07 13.39 2.18
C GLY A 137 -18.08 13.67 3.30
N GLY A 138 -16.77 13.57 3.07
CA GLY A 138 -15.72 14.30 3.80
C GLY A 138 -15.75 14.20 5.33
N ARG A 139 -16.47 13.23 5.88
CA ARG A 139 -16.57 12.95 7.31
C ARG A 139 -15.74 11.70 7.59
N PRO A 140 -15.03 11.63 8.73
CA PRO A 140 -14.36 10.42 9.13
C PRO A 140 -15.39 9.29 9.29
N VAL A 141 -15.09 8.12 8.73
CA VAL A 141 -15.81 6.88 9.05
C VAL A 141 -15.27 6.41 10.40
N THR A 142 -16.13 6.43 11.43
CA THR A 142 -15.84 5.96 12.80
C THR A 142 -16.12 4.49 12.96
#